data_AF-A0A2T4I983-F1
#
_entry.id   AF-A0A2T4I983-F1
#
_cell.length_a   1.000
_cell.length_b   1.000
_cell.length_c   1.000
_cell.angle_alpha   90.00
_cell.angle_beta   90.00
_cell.angle_gamma   90.00
#
_symmetry.space_group_name_H-M   'P 1'
#
loop_
_entity.id
_entity.type
_entity.pdbx_description
1 polymer ?
#
loop_
_entity_poly.entity_id
_entity_poly.type
_entity_poly.pdbx_seq_one_letter_code
_entity_poly.pdbx_strand_id
1 'polypeptide(L)'
;MKKLLFLFYIPIIGSSALFFTLGKEQKSLFSFQTGKRKIDRSDEKSHVYSEDGTEITEIGFYKRNDVITIKQIPPKIKKVSGQLPTEIKSLYGAFSNRNINNGVKVTGFETWDTSNITDMSYVFSNNHIFDADISKWKTNNVTNMNGMFKNATQFNNGGKPLEWDTSNVTSMDSMFEGATNFSQSLKNWRVEKVTKNKNFSRGSGIFGYSNKKPNWNSITEINDPIEKKVEEKQPKIIYHPSPTSPKRKPDPIKLVKLIPPTIRPKSLPKTTPGLEISKANATATNQQSKKLSTSAIVGIVVGSQVVLTSLAVGTPYLIKRFKK
;
A
#
# COMPACT_ATOMS: atom_id res chain seq x y z
N MET A 1 -4.26 -9.26 -90.67
CA MET A 1 -5.29 -10.12 -90.03
C MET A 1 -6.14 -9.27 -89.06
N LYS A 2 -7.21 -9.83 -88.48
CA LYS A 2 -8.37 -9.07 -87.93
C LYS A 2 -8.19 -8.50 -86.51
N LYS A 3 -8.78 -7.30 -86.30
CA LYS A 3 -9.24 -6.68 -85.01
C LYS A 3 -8.12 -6.34 -83.99
N LEU A 4 -8.26 -5.34 -83.10
CA LEU A 4 -9.45 -4.64 -82.56
C LEU A 4 -9.17 -3.14 -82.29
N LEU A 5 -10.19 -2.28 -82.36
CA LEU A 5 -10.16 -0.87 -81.92
C LEU A 5 -10.22 -0.77 -80.38
N PHE A 6 -9.61 0.26 -79.77
CA PHE A 6 -10.35 1.40 -79.20
C PHE A 6 -9.42 2.59 -78.86
N LEU A 7 -9.96 3.82 -78.98
CA LEU A 7 -9.25 5.07 -78.69
C LEU A 7 -9.25 5.38 -77.18
N PHE A 8 -8.34 6.23 -76.69
CA PHE A 8 -8.74 7.60 -76.29
C PHE A 8 -7.56 8.59 -76.17
N TYR A 9 -7.91 9.82 -76.54
CA TYR A 9 -7.16 11.05 -76.76
C TYR A 9 -6.56 11.67 -75.48
N ILE A 10 -5.30 12.15 -75.52
CA ILE A 10 -4.75 13.12 -74.54
C ILE A 10 -3.75 14.08 -75.25
N PRO A 11 -4.01 15.41 -75.29
CA PRO A 11 -2.98 16.44 -75.35
C PRO A 11 -2.64 16.91 -73.90
N ILE A 12 -1.40 17.02 -73.40
CA ILE A 12 -0.08 17.45 -73.91
C ILE A 12 0.12 18.98 -73.94
N ILE A 13 0.96 19.47 -73.00
CA ILE A 13 1.80 20.70 -73.01
C ILE A 13 1.04 22.05 -72.86
N GLY A 14 1.57 23.08 -72.19
CA GLY A 14 2.91 23.32 -71.62
C GLY A 14 2.91 24.27 -70.41
N SER A 15 4.01 24.44 -69.66
CA SER A 15 5.18 25.32 -69.98
C SER A 15 4.82 26.82 -69.95
N SER A 16 5.54 27.72 -69.26
CA SER A 16 6.83 27.59 -68.54
C SER A 16 7.02 28.66 -67.45
N ALA A 17 8.06 28.42 -66.64
CA ALA A 17 8.65 29.23 -65.58
C ALA A 17 8.73 30.76 -65.75
N LEU A 18 8.83 31.46 -64.60
CA LEU A 18 9.88 32.47 -64.36
C LEU A 18 10.18 32.66 -62.85
N PHE A 19 11.47 32.62 -62.49
CA PHE A 19 12.03 32.94 -61.17
C PHE A 19 12.43 34.43 -61.11
N PHE A 20 12.41 35.07 -59.94
CA PHE A 20 13.35 36.13 -59.46
C PHE A 20 12.97 36.51 -58.00
N THR A 21 13.45 35.81 -56.95
CA THR A 21 14.64 36.06 -56.09
C THR A 21 14.50 37.04 -54.89
N LEU A 22 14.95 36.53 -53.73
CA LEU A 22 15.66 37.19 -52.61
C LEU A 22 14.93 38.12 -51.61
N GLY A 23 14.88 37.65 -50.36
CA GLY A 23 14.76 38.43 -49.13
C GLY A 23 15.15 37.56 -47.91
N LYS A 24 16.18 37.94 -47.14
CA LYS A 24 16.69 37.18 -45.98
C LYS A 24 15.79 37.34 -44.75
N GLU A 25 15.51 36.28 -44.01
CA GLU A 25 16.20 35.96 -42.73
C GLU A 25 15.61 34.71 -42.07
N GLN A 26 16.48 33.94 -41.41
CA GLN A 26 16.12 32.75 -40.66
C GLN A 26 16.05 33.10 -39.17
N LYS A 27 14.85 33.21 -38.59
CA LYS A 27 14.67 33.28 -37.13
C LYS A 27 13.68 32.24 -36.64
N SER A 28 14.24 31.24 -35.95
CA SER A 28 13.53 30.24 -35.18
C SER A 28 12.64 30.89 -34.12
N LEU A 29 11.34 30.62 -34.18
CA LEU A 29 10.48 30.56 -33.00
C LEU A 29 9.60 29.31 -33.10
N PHE A 30 9.99 28.25 -32.39
CA PHE A 30 9.11 27.12 -32.09
C PHE A 30 7.96 27.61 -31.20
N SER A 31 6.83 27.95 -31.80
CA SER A 31 5.59 28.12 -31.05
C SER A 31 5.08 26.75 -30.63
N PHE A 32 5.39 26.37 -29.37
CA PHE A 32 4.66 25.30 -28.70
C PHE A 32 3.20 25.75 -28.49
N GLN A 33 2.37 25.62 -29.53
CA GLN A 33 0.94 25.54 -29.36
C GLN A 33 0.66 24.26 -28.56
N THR A 34 0.59 24.42 -27.24
CA THR A 34 -0.06 23.44 -26.38
C THR A 34 -1.52 23.37 -26.81
N GLY A 35 -1.80 22.40 -27.69
CA GLY A 35 -3.15 22.09 -28.12
C GLY A 35 -3.96 21.65 -26.92
N LYS A 36 -4.59 22.62 -26.23
CA LYS A 36 -5.70 22.38 -25.33
C LYS A 36 -6.81 21.78 -26.19
N ARG A 37 -6.80 20.45 -26.33
CA ARG A 37 -7.95 19.70 -26.82
C ARG A 37 -9.15 20.23 -26.06
N LYS A 38 -10.11 20.78 -26.78
CA LYS A 38 -11.42 21.13 -26.25
C LYS A 38 -12.06 19.80 -25.88
N ILE A 39 -11.85 19.35 -24.64
CA ILE A 39 -12.50 18.16 -24.11
C ILE A 39 -13.98 18.50 -24.09
N ASP A 40 -14.76 17.77 -24.88
CA ASP A 40 -16.20 17.83 -24.76
C ASP A 40 -16.58 17.25 -23.39
N ARG A 41 -17.07 18.11 -22.50
CA ARG A 41 -17.35 17.77 -21.10
C ARG A 41 -18.81 17.34 -20.90
N SER A 42 -19.56 17.12 -21.97
CA SER A 42 -20.98 16.71 -21.91
C SER A 42 -21.21 15.48 -21.04
N ASP A 43 -20.25 14.54 -21.05
CA ASP A 43 -20.41 13.19 -20.49
C ASP A 43 -19.55 12.98 -19.22
N GLU A 44 -19.19 14.06 -18.51
CA GLU A 44 -18.46 13.99 -17.23
C GLU A 44 -19.37 14.21 -16.00
N LYS A 45 -19.50 13.19 -15.15
CA LYS A 45 -20.13 13.31 -13.82
C LYS A 45 -19.05 13.40 -12.74
N SER A 46 -19.17 14.30 -11.77
CA SER A 46 -18.29 14.33 -10.59
C SER A 46 -18.81 13.38 -9.51
N HIS A 47 -17.91 12.88 -8.65
CA HIS A 47 -18.32 12.16 -7.44
C HIS A 47 -19.16 13.09 -6.56
N VAL A 48 -20.27 12.57 -6.03
CA VAL A 48 -21.03 13.22 -4.95
C VAL A 48 -20.56 12.61 -3.63
N TYR A 49 -20.34 13.45 -2.63
CA TYR A 49 -19.77 13.06 -1.34
C TYR A 49 -20.77 13.22 -0.20
N SER A 50 -20.57 12.49 0.89
CA SER A 50 -21.18 12.78 2.19
C SER A 50 -20.75 14.15 2.74
N GLU A 51 -21.50 14.69 3.70
CA GLU A 51 -21.21 15.98 4.36
C GLU A 51 -19.81 16.03 5.00
N ASP A 52 -19.34 14.91 5.56
CA ASP A 52 -18.00 14.77 6.14
C ASP A 52 -16.88 14.55 5.09
N GLY A 53 -17.25 14.36 3.81
CA GLY A 53 -16.35 14.10 2.71
C GLY A 53 -15.58 12.78 2.78
N THR A 54 -16.02 11.81 3.59
CA THR A 54 -15.34 10.50 3.72
C THR A 54 -15.99 9.36 2.94
N GLU A 55 -17.22 9.54 2.48
CA GLU A 55 -17.96 8.61 1.62
C GLU A 55 -18.28 9.26 0.25
N ILE A 56 -18.28 8.46 -0.81
CA ILE A 56 -18.86 8.82 -2.12
C ILE A 56 -20.24 8.19 -2.22
N THR A 57 -21.28 9.01 -2.23
CA THR A 57 -22.69 8.59 -2.31
C THR A 57 -23.14 8.32 -3.75
N GLU A 58 -22.59 9.05 -4.72
CA GLU A 58 -22.77 8.78 -6.15
C GLU A 58 -21.43 8.77 -6.88
N ILE A 59 -21.21 7.71 -7.66
CA ILE A 59 -19.97 7.49 -8.41
C ILE A 59 -19.95 8.39 -9.66
N GLY A 60 -18.94 9.24 -9.74
CA GLY A 60 -18.61 10.04 -10.91
C GLY A 60 -17.77 9.27 -11.95
N PHE A 61 -17.85 9.72 -13.18
CA PHE A 61 -17.20 9.13 -14.35
C PHE A 61 -16.80 10.20 -15.36
N TYR A 62 -16.00 9.80 -16.35
CA TYR A 62 -15.61 10.62 -17.50
C TYR A 62 -15.59 9.75 -18.75
N LYS A 63 -15.78 10.37 -19.92
CA LYS A 63 -15.70 9.67 -21.20
C LYS A 63 -14.30 9.81 -21.81
N ARG A 64 -13.75 8.70 -22.29
CA ARG A 64 -12.46 8.64 -23.00
C ARG A 64 -12.55 7.67 -24.16
N ASN A 65 -12.39 8.15 -25.39
CA ASN A 65 -12.49 7.35 -26.61
C ASN A 65 -13.81 6.53 -26.65
N ASP A 66 -14.92 7.20 -26.37
CA ASP A 66 -16.29 6.64 -26.27
C ASP A 66 -16.52 5.57 -25.19
N VAL A 67 -15.51 5.27 -24.36
CA VAL A 67 -15.64 4.46 -23.15
C VAL A 67 -15.95 5.36 -21.96
N ILE A 68 -17.02 5.05 -21.23
CA ILE A 68 -17.33 5.69 -19.93
C ILE A 68 -16.50 5.00 -18.85
N THR A 69 -15.64 5.77 -18.21
CA THR A 69 -14.64 5.32 -17.24
C THR A 69 -14.90 5.95 -15.88
N ILE A 70 -14.86 5.15 -14.81
CA ILE A 70 -15.00 5.65 -13.44
C ILE A 70 -13.93 6.72 -13.12
N LYS A 71 -14.30 7.80 -12.42
CA LYS A 71 -13.31 8.73 -11.86
C LYS A 71 -12.61 8.04 -10.69
N GLN A 72 -11.28 8.17 -10.61
CA GLN A 72 -10.50 7.57 -9.52
C GLN A 72 -11.09 7.95 -8.15
N ILE A 73 -11.19 6.97 -7.26
CA ILE A 73 -11.68 7.13 -5.89
C ILE A 73 -10.52 7.69 -5.04
N PRO A 74 -10.61 8.92 -4.50
CA PRO A 74 -9.49 9.56 -3.80
C PRO A 74 -8.99 8.74 -2.58
N PRO A 75 -7.68 8.67 -2.30
CA PRO A 75 -7.11 7.82 -1.23
C PRO A 75 -7.70 8.01 0.17
N LYS A 76 -8.24 9.20 0.49
CA LYS A 76 -8.90 9.53 1.76
C LYS A 76 -10.30 8.93 1.95
N ILE A 77 -10.93 8.45 0.88
CA ILE A 77 -12.31 7.93 0.92
C ILE A 77 -12.34 6.55 1.56
N LYS A 78 -13.24 6.40 2.53
CA LYS A 78 -13.47 5.21 3.37
C LYS A 78 -14.57 4.31 2.83
N LYS A 79 -15.54 4.88 2.10
CA LYS A 79 -16.69 4.14 1.56
C LYS A 79 -17.12 4.72 0.21
N VAL A 80 -17.58 3.85 -0.68
CA VAL A 80 -18.21 4.22 -1.95
C VAL A 80 -19.63 3.64 -2.00
N SER A 81 -20.46 4.21 -2.85
CA SER A 81 -21.82 3.73 -3.10
C SER A 81 -21.83 2.25 -3.47
N GLY A 82 -22.79 1.50 -2.93
CA GLY A 82 -22.99 0.08 -3.24
C GLY A 82 -23.45 -0.20 -4.68
N GLN A 83 -23.83 0.85 -5.42
CA GLN A 83 -24.30 0.77 -6.80
C GLN A 83 -23.27 1.39 -7.75
N LEU A 84 -22.79 0.59 -8.69
CA LEU A 84 -21.97 1.04 -9.81
C LEU A 84 -22.89 1.50 -10.96
N PRO A 85 -22.79 2.75 -11.45
CA PRO A 85 -23.56 3.21 -12.61
C PRO A 85 -23.38 2.29 -13.82
N THR A 86 -24.49 1.86 -14.43
CA THR A 86 -24.52 0.79 -15.45
C THR A 86 -23.92 1.22 -16.79
N GLU A 87 -23.81 2.52 -17.01
CA GLU A 87 -23.14 3.17 -18.13
C GLU A 87 -21.62 3.02 -18.09
N ILE A 88 -21.01 2.79 -16.91
CA ILE A 88 -19.56 2.61 -16.78
C ILE A 88 -19.14 1.28 -17.43
N LYS A 89 -18.13 1.37 -18.30
CA LYS A 89 -17.52 0.24 -19.01
C LYS A 89 -16.05 0.00 -18.63
N SER A 90 -15.39 0.97 -17.99
CA SER A 90 -14.01 0.85 -17.53
C SER A 90 -13.86 1.23 -16.06
N LEU A 91 -13.17 0.37 -15.30
CA LEU A 91 -12.72 0.62 -13.94
C LEU A 91 -11.26 1.11 -13.88
N TYR A 92 -10.72 1.62 -14.99
CA TYR A 92 -9.32 2.01 -15.14
C TYR A 92 -8.80 2.82 -13.95
N GLY A 93 -7.84 2.25 -13.21
CA GLY A 93 -7.16 2.93 -12.10
C GLY A 93 -8.04 3.29 -10.89
N ALA A 94 -9.28 2.80 -10.78
CA ALA A 94 -10.30 3.27 -9.84
C ALA A 94 -9.83 3.42 -8.38
N PHE A 95 -9.07 2.45 -7.88
CA PHE A 95 -8.55 2.39 -6.50
C PHE A 95 -7.01 2.41 -6.47
N SER A 96 -6.37 2.91 -7.51
CA SER A 96 -4.91 2.93 -7.64
C SER A 96 -4.23 3.92 -6.69
N ASN A 97 -2.94 3.68 -6.43
CA ASN A 97 -1.99 4.56 -5.73
C ASN A 97 -2.37 4.89 -4.27
N ARG A 98 -2.75 3.86 -3.50
CA ARG A 98 -3.00 3.91 -2.05
C ARG A 98 -1.92 3.15 -1.29
N ASN A 99 -1.11 3.85 -0.51
CA ASN A 99 -0.10 3.26 0.36
C ASN A 99 -0.45 3.46 1.84
N ILE A 100 0.32 2.82 2.72
CA ILE A 100 0.11 2.86 4.18
C ILE A 100 0.18 4.27 4.80
N ASN A 101 0.79 5.23 4.11
CA ASN A 101 0.94 6.61 4.58
C ASN A 101 -0.12 7.58 4.03
N ASN A 102 -0.80 7.23 2.92
CA ASN A 102 -1.72 8.15 2.22
C ASN A 102 -3.12 7.58 1.92
N GLY A 103 -3.33 6.29 2.13
CA GLY A 103 -4.57 5.59 1.82
C GLY A 103 -5.33 5.16 3.06
N VAL A 104 -6.65 5.24 2.99
CA VAL A 104 -7.55 4.56 3.92
C VAL A 104 -8.15 3.34 3.21
N LYS A 105 -8.40 2.25 3.97
CA LYS A 105 -9.17 1.11 3.45
C LYS A 105 -10.56 1.62 3.05
N VAL A 106 -10.93 1.33 1.81
CA VAL A 106 -12.24 1.67 1.24
C VAL A 106 -13.12 0.43 1.21
N THR A 107 -14.44 0.61 1.36
CA THR A 107 -15.47 -0.44 1.27
C THR A 107 -16.66 0.03 0.41
N GLY A 108 -17.58 -0.87 0.10
CA GLY A 108 -18.81 -0.61 -0.65
C GLY A 108 -18.77 -1.05 -2.12
N PHE A 109 -17.63 -1.52 -2.62
CA PHE A 109 -17.45 -2.00 -4.01
C PHE A 109 -17.47 -3.53 -4.14
N GLU A 110 -17.44 -4.26 -3.03
CA GLU A 110 -17.32 -5.73 -2.97
C GLU A 110 -18.49 -6.44 -3.65
N THR A 111 -19.64 -5.77 -3.78
CA THR A 111 -20.87 -6.28 -4.40
C THR A 111 -21.31 -5.53 -5.65
N TRP A 112 -20.42 -4.74 -6.28
CA TRP A 112 -20.73 -4.08 -7.55
C TRP A 112 -21.05 -5.08 -8.67
N ASP A 113 -22.09 -4.79 -9.47
CA ASP A 113 -22.36 -5.54 -10.68
C ASP A 113 -21.41 -5.08 -11.81
N THR A 114 -20.30 -5.79 -11.97
CA THR A 114 -19.30 -5.50 -13.00
C THR A 114 -19.59 -6.15 -14.36
N SER A 115 -20.80 -6.70 -14.60
CA SER A 115 -21.17 -7.33 -15.89
C SER A 115 -20.95 -6.44 -17.11
N ASN A 116 -21.04 -5.12 -16.95
CA ASN A 116 -20.84 -4.15 -18.01
C ASN A 116 -19.37 -3.78 -18.27
N ILE A 117 -18.44 -4.22 -17.41
CA ILE A 117 -17.03 -3.79 -17.47
C ILE A 117 -16.26 -4.58 -18.51
N THR A 118 -15.60 -3.85 -19.42
CA THR A 118 -14.70 -4.40 -20.44
C THR A 118 -13.22 -4.15 -20.10
N ASP A 119 -12.91 -3.18 -19.24
CA ASP A 119 -11.54 -2.81 -18.86
C ASP A 119 -11.39 -2.71 -17.33
N MET A 120 -10.55 -3.59 -16.78
CA MET A 120 -10.15 -3.63 -15.37
C MET A 120 -8.65 -3.35 -15.19
N SER A 121 -8.02 -2.66 -16.15
CA SER A 121 -6.59 -2.35 -16.02
C SER A 121 -6.30 -1.36 -14.86
N TYR A 122 -5.23 -1.64 -14.13
CA TYR A 122 -4.69 -0.86 -13.02
C TYR A 122 -5.63 -0.57 -11.84
N VAL A 123 -6.79 -1.23 -11.73
CA VAL A 123 -7.84 -0.94 -10.72
C VAL A 123 -7.27 -0.79 -9.31
N PHE A 124 -6.41 -1.70 -8.87
CA PHE A 124 -5.74 -1.70 -7.56
C PHE A 124 -4.21 -1.52 -7.69
N SER A 125 -3.71 -0.96 -8.79
CA SER A 125 -2.28 -0.75 -9.00
C SER A 125 -1.68 0.18 -7.95
N ASN A 126 -0.55 -0.19 -7.35
CA ASN A 126 0.09 0.46 -6.21
C ASN A 126 -0.87 0.67 -5.01
N ASN A 127 -1.81 -0.26 -4.78
CA ASN A 127 -2.68 -0.25 -3.62
C ASN A 127 -2.15 -1.22 -2.53
N HIS A 128 -1.19 -0.75 -1.73
CA HIS A 128 -0.46 -1.55 -0.74
C HIS A 128 -1.30 -1.94 0.48
N ILE A 129 -2.55 -1.49 0.58
CA ILE A 129 -3.45 -1.73 1.72
C ILE A 129 -4.73 -2.47 1.32
N PHE A 130 -4.86 -2.86 0.05
CA PHE A 130 -6.03 -3.55 -0.46
C PHE A 130 -5.96 -5.05 -0.19
N ASP A 131 -6.88 -5.51 0.66
CA ASP A 131 -7.32 -6.90 0.71
C ASP A 131 -8.82 -6.94 1.06
N ALA A 132 -9.62 -7.43 0.10
CA ALA A 132 -11.06 -7.60 0.20
C ALA A 132 -11.52 -8.71 -0.76
N ASP A 133 -12.67 -9.31 -0.47
CA ASP A 133 -13.31 -10.31 -1.33
C ASP A 133 -14.00 -9.62 -2.51
N ILE A 134 -13.48 -9.86 -3.71
CA ILE A 134 -14.04 -9.45 -5.00
C ILE A 134 -14.41 -10.66 -5.88
N SER A 135 -14.62 -11.84 -5.28
CA SER A 135 -15.08 -13.05 -5.98
C SER A 135 -16.42 -12.86 -6.71
N LYS A 136 -17.26 -11.94 -6.23
CA LYS A 136 -18.58 -11.61 -6.82
C LYS A 136 -18.49 -10.75 -8.09
N TRP A 137 -17.33 -10.19 -8.42
CA TRP A 137 -17.17 -9.39 -9.63
C TRP A 137 -17.26 -10.29 -10.87
N LYS A 138 -18.21 -9.97 -11.75
CA LYS A 138 -18.38 -10.61 -13.06
C LYS A 138 -17.30 -10.11 -14.01
N THR A 139 -16.56 -11.02 -14.62
CA THR A 139 -15.39 -10.75 -15.47
C THR A 139 -15.56 -11.22 -16.91
N ASN A 140 -16.68 -11.87 -17.24
CA ASN A 140 -16.96 -12.49 -18.54
C ASN A 140 -16.91 -11.53 -19.75
N ASN A 141 -17.02 -10.22 -19.55
CA ASN A 141 -16.93 -9.20 -20.62
C ASN A 141 -15.58 -8.44 -20.63
N VAL A 142 -14.68 -8.73 -19.69
CA VAL A 142 -13.40 -8.03 -19.53
C VAL A 142 -12.41 -8.50 -20.59
N THR A 143 -11.82 -7.56 -21.32
CA THR A 143 -10.80 -7.81 -22.35
C THR A 143 -9.39 -7.39 -21.93
N ASN A 144 -9.27 -6.55 -20.90
CA ASN A 144 -8.00 -6.00 -20.39
C ASN A 144 -7.94 -6.03 -18.86
N MET A 145 -6.90 -6.66 -18.31
CA MET A 145 -6.60 -6.74 -16.87
C MET A 145 -5.16 -6.28 -16.54
N ASN A 146 -4.52 -5.52 -17.44
CA ASN A 146 -3.13 -5.08 -17.27
C ASN A 146 -2.90 -4.37 -15.91
N GLY A 147 -1.91 -4.82 -15.17
CA GLY A 147 -1.49 -4.21 -13.90
C GLY A 147 -2.56 -4.15 -12.81
N MET A 148 -3.66 -4.92 -12.91
CA MET A 148 -4.83 -4.79 -12.01
C MET A 148 -4.46 -4.82 -10.53
N PHE A 149 -3.51 -5.67 -10.13
CA PHE A 149 -2.97 -5.81 -8.78
C PHE A 149 -1.47 -5.52 -8.70
N LYS A 150 -0.90 -4.78 -9.66
CA LYS A 150 0.52 -4.43 -9.65
C LYS A 150 0.88 -3.72 -8.35
N ASN A 151 1.87 -4.20 -7.62
CA ASN A 151 2.30 -3.75 -6.29
C ASN A 151 1.19 -3.73 -5.22
N ALA A 152 0.10 -4.49 -5.38
CA ALA A 152 -0.92 -4.67 -4.34
C ALA A 152 -0.40 -5.68 -3.29
N THR A 153 0.58 -5.25 -2.49
CA THR A 153 1.40 -6.14 -1.65
C THR A 153 0.61 -6.98 -0.64
N GLN A 154 -0.51 -6.46 -0.13
CA GLN A 154 -1.38 -7.15 0.83
C GLN A 154 -2.46 -8.03 0.19
N PHE A 155 -2.68 -7.92 -1.13
CA PHE A 155 -3.84 -8.55 -1.77
C PHE A 155 -3.74 -10.07 -1.79
N ASN A 156 -4.76 -10.73 -1.23
CA ASN A 156 -5.00 -12.16 -1.36
C ASN A 156 -6.51 -12.48 -1.41
N ASN A 157 -7.30 -11.58 -2.00
CA ASN A 157 -8.77 -11.65 -2.17
C ASN A 157 -9.54 -11.96 -0.87
N GLY A 158 -9.11 -11.42 0.28
CA GLY A 158 -9.73 -11.72 1.58
C GLY A 158 -9.67 -13.20 1.97
N GLY A 159 -8.72 -13.96 1.39
CA GLY A 159 -8.61 -15.42 1.54
C GLY A 159 -9.63 -16.23 0.74
N LYS A 160 -10.45 -15.60 -0.12
CA LYS A 160 -11.44 -16.29 -0.98
C LYS A 160 -10.85 -16.66 -2.35
N PRO A 161 -11.19 -17.81 -2.94
CA PRO A 161 -10.78 -18.16 -4.30
C PRO A 161 -11.15 -17.08 -5.32
N LEU A 162 -10.21 -16.73 -6.21
CA LEU A 162 -10.43 -15.77 -7.31
C LEU A 162 -10.95 -16.49 -8.56
N GLU A 163 -12.20 -16.96 -8.50
CA GLU A 163 -12.87 -17.74 -9.54
C GLU A 163 -13.52 -16.85 -10.61
N TRP A 164 -12.69 -16.35 -11.53
CA TRP A 164 -13.10 -15.43 -12.60
C TRP A 164 -13.13 -16.09 -13.98
N ASP A 165 -14.15 -15.72 -14.78
CA ASP A 165 -14.19 -16.05 -16.20
C ASP A 165 -13.31 -15.07 -16.99
N THR A 166 -12.12 -15.55 -17.33
CA THR A 166 -11.10 -14.79 -18.06
C THR A 166 -11.11 -15.07 -19.57
N SER A 167 -12.09 -15.84 -20.08
CA SER A 167 -12.10 -16.35 -21.47
C SER A 167 -12.18 -15.29 -22.58
N ASN A 168 -12.47 -14.03 -22.22
CA ASN A 168 -12.44 -12.87 -23.12
C ASN A 168 -11.23 -11.95 -22.91
N VAL A 169 -10.37 -12.20 -21.91
CA VAL A 169 -9.20 -11.38 -21.62
C VAL A 169 -8.12 -11.60 -22.67
N THR A 170 -7.60 -10.50 -23.20
CA THR A 170 -6.53 -10.49 -24.21
C THR A 170 -5.19 -10.04 -23.66
N SER A 171 -5.19 -9.34 -22.52
CA SER A 171 -4.02 -8.67 -21.95
C SER A 171 -4.03 -8.73 -20.42
N MET A 172 -2.95 -9.27 -19.85
CA MET A 172 -2.68 -9.44 -18.42
C MET A 172 -1.25 -9.00 -18.04
N ASP A 173 -0.65 -8.07 -18.80
CA ASP A 173 0.71 -7.58 -18.53
C ASP A 173 0.80 -7.02 -17.11
N SER A 174 1.82 -7.43 -16.36
CA SER A 174 2.10 -7.03 -14.98
C SER A 174 0.94 -7.23 -13.98
N MET A 175 -0.06 -8.07 -14.29
CA MET A 175 -1.32 -8.14 -13.52
C MET A 175 -1.11 -8.33 -12.01
N PHE A 176 -0.16 -9.18 -11.59
CA PHE A 176 0.24 -9.42 -10.21
C PHE A 176 1.70 -9.04 -9.93
N GLU A 177 2.35 -8.24 -10.79
CA GLU A 177 3.75 -7.81 -10.58
C GLU A 177 3.90 -7.14 -9.21
N GLY A 178 4.73 -7.67 -8.31
CA GLY A 178 4.92 -7.14 -6.96
C GLY A 178 3.78 -7.40 -5.96
N ALA A 179 2.78 -8.22 -6.30
CA ALA A 179 1.72 -8.63 -5.36
C ALA A 179 2.24 -9.72 -4.40
N THR A 180 3.05 -9.31 -3.42
CA THR A 180 3.84 -10.22 -2.58
C THR A 180 3.03 -11.25 -1.80
N ASN A 181 1.87 -10.88 -1.24
CA ASN A 181 1.03 -11.81 -0.47
C ASN A 181 0.13 -12.71 -1.35
N PHE A 182 -0.01 -12.39 -2.65
CA PHE A 182 -0.90 -13.13 -3.53
C PHE A 182 -0.36 -14.54 -3.76
N SER A 183 -1.09 -15.55 -3.28
CA SER A 183 -0.59 -16.92 -3.15
C SER A 183 -1.57 -18.00 -3.64
N GLN A 184 -2.70 -17.59 -4.23
CA GLN A 184 -3.75 -18.49 -4.72
C GLN A 184 -3.38 -19.23 -6.00
N SER A 185 -4.11 -20.30 -6.32
CA SER A 185 -3.97 -20.98 -7.61
C SER A 185 -4.89 -20.35 -8.66
N LEU A 186 -4.31 -19.99 -9.81
CA LEU A 186 -5.00 -19.47 -10.99
C LEU A 186 -5.07 -20.51 -12.13
N LYS A 187 -4.75 -21.78 -11.85
CA LYS A 187 -4.63 -22.84 -12.86
C LYS A 187 -5.91 -23.06 -13.70
N ASN A 188 -7.08 -22.75 -13.12
CA ASN A 188 -8.39 -22.92 -13.77
C ASN A 188 -8.80 -21.72 -14.64
N TRP A 189 -7.99 -20.66 -14.71
CA TRP A 189 -8.29 -19.49 -15.54
C TRP A 189 -8.19 -19.81 -17.03
N ARG A 190 -9.16 -19.29 -17.78
CA ARG A 190 -9.33 -19.47 -19.22
C ARG A 190 -8.58 -18.37 -19.96
N VAL A 191 -7.37 -18.67 -20.42
CA VAL A 191 -6.44 -17.69 -21.01
C VAL A 191 -6.18 -17.93 -22.50
N GLU A 192 -7.06 -18.64 -23.19
CA GLU A 192 -6.91 -19.04 -24.61
C GLU A 192 -6.82 -17.84 -25.57
N LYS A 193 -7.32 -16.65 -25.16
CA LYS A 193 -7.25 -15.39 -25.92
C LYS A 193 -6.15 -14.44 -25.46
N VAL A 194 -5.40 -14.77 -24.40
CA VAL A 194 -4.36 -13.87 -23.88
C VAL A 194 -3.17 -13.88 -24.83
N THR A 195 -2.78 -12.69 -25.30
CA THR A 195 -1.62 -12.47 -26.17
C THR A 195 -0.50 -11.71 -25.48
N LYS A 196 -0.77 -11.17 -24.27
CA LYS A 196 0.13 -10.32 -23.50
C LYS A 196 0.08 -10.69 -22.02
N ASN A 197 1.17 -11.23 -21.50
CA ASN A 197 1.32 -11.69 -20.10
C ASN A 197 2.70 -11.30 -19.53
N LYS A 198 3.34 -10.25 -20.07
CA LYS A 198 4.69 -9.84 -19.67
C LYS A 198 4.71 -9.46 -18.19
N ASN A 199 5.71 -9.91 -17.43
CA ASN A 199 5.82 -9.70 -15.98
C ASN A 199 4.60 -10.16 -15.14
N PHE A 200 3.69 -10.99 -15.68
CA PHE A 200 2.39 -11.30 -15.08
C PHE A 200 2.42 -11.55 -13.57
N SER A 201 3.38 -12.33 -13.10
CA SER A 201 3.55 -12.74 -11.70
C SER A 201 4.87 -12.26 -11.07
N ARG A 202 5.64 -11.39 -11.74
CA ARG A 202 7.00 -11.01 -11.33
C ARG A 202 7.03 -10.50 -9.89
N GLY A 203 7.74 -11.19 -8.99
CA GLY A 203 7.83 -10.79 -7.58
C GLY A 203 6.54 -10.95 -6.76
N SER A 204 5.53 -11.66 -7.27
CA SER A 204 4.35 -12.09 -6.51
C SER A 204 4.62 -13.36 -5.70
N GLY A 205 3.73 -13.68 -4.77
CA GLY A 205 3.75 -14.95 -4.04
C GLY A 205 3.51 -16.21 -4.90
N ILE A 206 3.14 -16.07 -6.18
CA ILE A 206 3.04 -17.18 -7.15
C ILE A 206 4.21 -17.22 -8.16
N PHE A 207 5.18 -16.29 -8.08
CA PHE A 207 6.22 -16.13 -9.11
C PHE A 207 7.01 -17.41 -9.41
N GLY A 208 7.44 -18.13 -8.36
CA GLY A 208 8.19 -19.38 -8.47
C GLY A 208 7.33 -20.64 -8.59
N TYR A 209 6.00 -20.53 -8.64
CA TYR A 209 5.07 -21.65 -8.57
C TYR A 209 4.30 -21.82 -9.88
N SER A 210 4.93 -22.45 -10.88
CA SER A 210 4.31 -22.67 -12.20
C SER A 210 2.96 -23.41 -12.13
N ASN A 211 2.76 -24.27 -11.14
CA ASN A 211 1.51 -24.99 -10.91
C ASN A 211 0.35 -24.12 -10.34
N LYS A 212 0.65 -22.89 -9.91
CA LYS A 212 -0.33 -21.88 -9.46
C LYS A 212 -0.65 -20.84 -10.52
N LYS A 213 0.08 -20.80 -11.64
CA LYS A 213 -0.15 -19.85 -12.74
C LYS A 213 -1.24 -20.39 -13.69
N PRO A 214 -1.89 -19.54 -14.50
CA PRO A 214 -2.75 -19.99 -15.59
C PRO A 214 -1.97 -20.88 -16.57
N ASN A 215 -2.65 -21.84 -17.21
CA ASN A 215 -2.05 -22.59 -18.31
C ASN A 215 -2.07 -21.72 -19.58
N TRP A 216 -0.94 -21.05 -19.86
CA TRP A 216 -0.84 -20.09 -20.95
C TRP A 216 -1.02 -20.65 -22.37
N ASN A 217 -1.00 -21.98 -22.55
CA ASN A 217 -1.16 -22.74 -23.80
C ASN A 217 -0.21 -22.39 -24.95
N SER A 218 -0.21 -21.14 -25.42
CA SER A 218 0.42 -20.66 -26.65
C SER A 218 1.51 -19.60 -26.43
N ILE A 219 1.66 -19.07 -25.20
CA ILE A 219 2.66 -18.04 -24.86
C ILE A 219 3.40 -18.37 -23.56
N THR A 220 4.59 -17.80 -23.37
CA THR A 220 5.37 -17.90 -22.12
C THR A 220 5.41 -16.55 -21.40
N GLU A 221 5.42 -16.57 -20.07
CA GLU A 221 5.56 -15.35 -19.26
C GLU A 221 6.99 -14.80 -19.38
N ILE A 222 7.19 -13.81 -20.24
CA ILE A 222 8.45 -13.09 -20.36
C ILE A 222 8.55 -12.06 -19.23
N ASN A 223 9.65 -12.09 -18.49
CA ASN A 223 9.93 -11.14 -17.41
C ASN A 223 11.05 -10.18 -17.84
N ASP A 224 10.88 -8.89 -17.55
CA ASP A 224 11.95 -7.90 -17.69
C ASP A 224 13.13 -8.26 -16.78
N PRO A 225 14.38 -7.97 -17.20
CA PRO A 225 15.55 -8.22 -16.39
C PRO A 225 15.43 -7.54 -15.02
N ILE A 226 15.99 -8.17 -13.98
CA ILE A 226 16.18 -7.52 -12.69
C ILE A 226 17.26 -6.46 -12.90
N GLU A 227 16.85 -5.22 -13.14
CA GLU A 227 17.67 -4.06 -12.91
C GLU A 227 18.09 -4.07 -11.44
N LYS A 228 19.25 -4.68 -11.18
CA LYS A 228 19.96 -4.47 -9.93
C LYS A 228 20.31 -2.99 -9.90
N LYS A 229 19.49 -2.19 -9.21
CA LYS A 229 19.83 -0.82 -8.86
C LYS A 229 21.22 -0.88 -8.26
N VAL A 230 22.21 -0.34 -8.97
CA VAL A 230 23.60 -0.36 -8.52
C VAL A 230 23.58 0.38 -7.19
N GLU A 231 23.87 -0.35 -6.11
CA GLU A 231 24.00 0.25 -4.80
C GLU A 231 25.28 1.08 -4.85
N GLU A 232 25.13 2.37 -5.16
CA GLU A 232 26.16 3.37 -4.95
C GLU A 232 26.48 3.35 -3.46
N LYS A 233 27.48 2.53 -3.10
CA LYS A 233 28.09 2.55 -1.79
C LYS A 233 28.56 3.98 -1.57
N GLN A 234 27.82 4.73 -0.76
CA GLN A 234 28.23 6.08 -0.42
C GLN A 234 29.67 6.00 0.09
N PRO A 235 30.59 6.82 -0.46
CA PRO A 235 31.99 6.74 -0.09
C PRO A 235 32.08 6.89 1.42
N LYS A 236 32.71 5.91 2.07
CA LYS A 236 32.80 5.84 3.53
C LYS A 236 33.39 7.16 4.03
N ILE A 237 32.57 8.00 4.64
CA ILE A 237 33.03 9.30 5.18
C ILE A 237 34.02 8.98 6.29
N ILE A 238 35.31 9.11 5.99
CA ILE A 238 36.37 8.98 6.98
C ILE A 238 36.34 10.27 7.80
N TYR A 239 35.61 10.24 8.90
CA TYR A 239 35.75 11.24 9.95
C TYR A 239 37.15 11.10 10.53
N HIS A 240 38.09 11.89 10.03
CA HIS A 240 39.31 12.17 10.76
C HIS A 240 38.91 12.81 12.09
N PRO A 241 39.37 12.29 13.24
CA PRO A 241 39.08 12.94 14.52
C PRO A 241 39.65 14.35 14.48
N SER A 242 38.83 15.34 14.85
CA SER A 242 39.27 16.74 14.92
C SER A 242 40.55 16.82 15.75
N PRO A 243 41.60 17.54 15.30
CA PRO A 243 42.84 17.63 16.04
C PRO A 243 42.56 18.15 17.44
N THR A 244 43.09 17.43 18.45
CA THR A 244 42.89 17.81 19.85
C THR A 244 43.44 19.21 20.09
N SER A 245 42.61 20.08 20.66
CA SER A 245 42.96 21.47 20.92
C SER A 245 44.25 21.53 21.74
N PRO A 246 45.18 22.47 21.44
CA PRO A 246 46.44 22.57 22.16
C PRO A 246 46.21 22.67 23.67
N LYS A 247 46.92 21.84 24.45
CA LYS A 247 46.84 21.91 25.92
C LYS A 247 47.16 23.32 26.37
N ARG A 248 46.24 23.92 27.15
CA ARG A 248 46.39 25.27 27.71
C ARG A 248 47.73 25.36 28.44
N LYS A 249 48.55 26.38 28.13
CA LYS A 249 49.79 26.63 28.85
C LYS A 249 49.45 26.85 30.35
N PRO A 250 50.25 26.32 31.29
CA PRO A 250 50.03 26.58 32.72
C PRO A 250 50.20 28.06 33.02
N ASP A 251 49.36 28.58 33.92
CA ASP A 251 49.38 29.99 34.32
C ASP A 251 50.69 30.35 35.05
N PRO A 252 51.19 31.61 34.94
CA PRO A 252 52.44 32.01 35.57
C PRO A 252 52.40 31.90 37.10
N ILE A 253 53.45 31.33 37.67
CA ILE A 253 53.61 31.22 39.14
C ILE A 253 53.71 32.64 39.74
N LYS A 254 52.80 32.99 40.64
CA LYS A 254 52.90 34.23 41.43
C LYS A 254 54.10 34.12 42.38
N LEU A 255 55.06 35.04 42.28
CA LEU A 255 56.11 35.18 43.30
C LEU A 255 55.47 35.58 44.63
N VAL A 256 55.50 34.68 45.60
CA VAL A 256 55.23 35.00 47.01
C VAL A 256 56.52 35.46 47.66
N LYS A 257 56.51 36.66 48.23
CA LYS A 257 57.67 37.24 48.92
C LYS A 257 57.79 36.56 50.31
N LEU A 258 58.98 36.05 50.63
CA LEU A 258 59.25 35.33 51.88
C LEU A 258 59.03 36.21 53.12
N ILE A 259 58.41 35.62 54.16
CA ILE A 259 58.47 36.10 55.55
C ILE A 259 59.11 34.97 56.39
N PRO A 260 60.10 35.26 57.27
CA PRO A 260 60.85 34.22 58.01
C PRO A 260 60.00 33.49 59.09
N PRO A 261 60.50 32.36 59.63
CA PRO A 261 59.69 31.39 60.36
C PRO A 261 59.52 31.70 61.85
N THR A 262 58.44 31.21 62.43
CA THR A 262 58.30 31.02 63.88
C THR A 262 58.05 29.55 64.20
N ILE A 263 58.83 29.01 65.12
CA ILE A 263 58.92 27.57 65.47
C ILE A 263 57.93 27.24 66.60
N ARG A 264 57.21 26.11 66.51
CA ARG A 264 56.92 25.17 67.64
C ARG A 264 56.32 23.84 67.13
N PRO A 265 56.43 22.72 67.87
CA PRO A 265 56.42 21.38 67.28
C PRO A 265 55.15 20.54 67.54
N LYS A 266 55.00 19.50 66.70
CA LYS A 266 54.31 18.20 66.88
C LYS A 266 53.42 18.00 68.13
N SER A 267 52.18 17.56 67.89
CA SER A 267 51.62 16.35 68.51
C SER A 267 50.50 15.72 67.66
N LEU A 268 50.18 14.46 67.93
CA LEU A 268 49.15 13.60 67.32
C LEU A 268 48.46 12.84 68.49
N PRO A 269 47.32 12.13 68.30
CA PRO A 269 45.94 12.63 68.27
C PRO A 269 45.06 12.10 69.43
N LYS A 270 43.76 12.49 69.44
CA LYS A 270 42.67 12.12 70.39
C LYS A 270 42.79 12.82 71.77
N THR A 271 41.72 13.15 72.50
CA THR A 271 40.35 12.57 72.58
C THR A 271 39.33 13.60 73.13
N THR A 272 38.05 13.54 72.73
CA THR A 272 36.85 14.11 73.43
C THR A 272 36.80 15.65 73.64
N PRO A 273 35.66 16.24 74.10
CA PRO A 273 34.27 15.76 74.13
C PRO A 273 33.31 16.66 73.31
N GLY A 274 32.03 16.29 73.24
CA GLY A 274 30.95 17.21 72.81
C GLY A 274 30.14 17.71 74.00
N LEU A 275 29.66 18.96 73.92
CA LEU A 275 28.59 19.60 74.70
C LEU A 275 27.95 20.66 73.76
N GLU A 276 26.65 20.96 73.74
CA GLU A 276 25.52 20.46 74.53
C GLU A 276 24.16 20.86 73.89
N ILE A 277 23.07 20.16 74.26
CA ILE A 277 21.69 20.67 74.53
C ILE A 277 20.96 21.52 73.44
N SER A 278 19.65 21.40 73.13
CA SER A 278 18.54 20.43 73.34
C SER A 278 17.28 20.98 72.59
N LYS A 279 16.04 20.45 72.56
CA LYS A 279 15.37 19.21 73.03
C LYS A 279 14.02 19.10 72.27
N ALA A 280 13.76 18.06 71.47
CA ALA A 280 12.39 17.72 71.04
C ALA A 280 12.30 16.26 70.53
N ASN A 281 11.57 15.42 71.25
CA ASN A 281 11.15 14.08 70.82
C ASN A 281 9.86 14.20 69.98
N ALA A 282 9.37 13.22 69.22
CA ALA A 282 9.67 11.79 69.23
C ALA A 282 9.55 11.15 67.83
N THR A 283 10.18 10.00 67.65
CA THR A 283 9.96 9.08 66.53
C THR A 283 9.84 7.67 67.09
N ALA A 284 9.03 6.82 66.44
CA ALA A 284 8.94 5.35 66.48
C ALA A 284 9.65 4.58 67.64
N THR A 285 9.09 3.48 68.16
CA THR A 285 8.66 2.31 67.39
C THR A 285 8.04 1.30 68.35
N ASN A 286 7.28 0.31 67.87
CA ASN A 286 7.44 -1.03 68.44
C ASN A 286 7.22 -2.14 67.40
N GLN A 287 8.24 -3.01 67.33
CA GLN A 287 8.17 -4.48 67.35
C GLN A 287 7.28 -5.21 66.30
N GLN A 288 7.88 -5.98 65.39
CA GLN A 288 8.32 -7.39 65.59
C GLN A 288 7.11 -8.34 65.48
N SER A 289 7.05 -9.20 64.46
CA SER A 289 7.78 -10.47 64.51
C SER A 289 7.94 -11.15 63.12
N LYS A 290 8.61 -12.30 63.11
CA LYS A 290 9.09 -13.05 61.92
C LYS A 290 8.52 -14.48 61.94
N LYS A 291 8.43 -15.09 60.75
CA LYS A 291 8.35 -16.54 60.40
C LYS A 291 6.99 -17.26 60.36
N LEU A 292 6.71 -17.80 59.16
CA LEU A 292 6.46 -19.23 58.82
C LEU A 292 5.50 -20.09 59.68
N SER A 293 4.43 -20.63 59.08
CA SER A 293 4.32 -22.07 58.73
C SER A 293 2.91 -22.49 58.25
N THR A 294 2.91 -23.47 57.35
CA THR A 294 1.88 -24.22 56.61
C THR A 294 0.68 -24.80 57.39
N SER A 295 -0.38 -25.13 56.62
CA SER A 295 -1.59 -25.93 56.90
C SER A 295 -2.83 -25.09 57.24
N ALA A 296 -3.83 -24.95 56.35
CA ALA A 296 -4.81 -25.94 55.89
C ALA A 296 -5.86 -26.30 56.97
N ILE A 297 -7.17 -26.20 56.60
CA ILE A 297 -8.35 -26.71 57.36
C ILE A 297 -8.66 -25.80 58.59
N VAL A 298 -9.81 -25.12 58.81
CA VAL A 298 -11.21 -25.15 58.31
C VAL A 298 -11.80 -23.72 58.29
N GLY A 299 -12.74 -23.39 57.38
CA GLY A 299 -13.69 -22.26 57.50
C GLY A 299 -13.07 -20.84 57.38
N ILE A 300 -13.33 -20.03 56.36
CA ILE A 300 -14.58 -19.86 55.60
C ILE A 300 -14.37 -20.23 54.12
N VAL A 301 -14.37 -21.53 53.89
CA VAL A 301 -14.99 -22.15 52.70
C VAL A 301 -16.26 -22.84 53.24
N VAL A 302 -17.30 -22.96 52.41
CA VAL A 302 -18.73 -23.24 52.74
C VAL A 302 -19.53 -21.96 53.00
N GLY A 303 -20.47 -21.67 52.09
CA GLY A 303 -21.31 -20.46 52.09
C GLY A 303 -21.95 -20.14 50.75
N SER A 304 -21.31 -20.55 49.64
CA SER A 304 -21.92 -20.60 48.29
C SER A 304 -21.94 -22.04 47.77
N GLN A 305 -22.60 -22.91 48.54
CA GLN A 305 -22.82 -24.31 48.20
C GLN A 305 -24.25 -24.47 47.66
N VAL A 306 -24.43 -25.28 46.60
CA VAL A 306 -25.73 -25.62 45.98
C VAL A 306 -26.42 -24.38 45.35
N VAL A 307 -26.51 -24.21 44.02
CA VAL A 307 -26.94 -25.17 42.98
C VAL A 307 -26.08 -24.98 41.72
N LEU A 308 -25.41 -26.04 41.23
CA LEU A 308 -25.09 -26.22 39.80
C LEU A 308 -24.50 -27.60 39.41
N THR A 309 -24.39 -28.56 40.34
CA THR A 309 -24.08 -29.97 40.03
C THR A 309 -25.16 -30.96 40.44
N SER A 310 -26.36 -30.47 40.77
CA SER A 310 -27.54 -31.30 41.10
C SER A 310 -28.69 -31.06 40.11
N LEU A 311 -28.42 -31.22 38.81
CA LEU A 311 -29.45 -31.50 37.79
C LEU A 311 -28.85 -32.15 36.52
N ALA A 312 -27.98 -33.15 36.72
CA ALA A 312 -27.71 -34.18 35.71
C ALA A 312 -28.87 -35.20 35.62
N VAL A 313 -30.11 -34.72 35.70
CA VAL A 313 -31.36 -35.49 35.68
C VAL A 313 -32.40 -34.68 34.90
N GLY A 314 -32.20 -34.57 33.58
CA GLY A 314 -33.00 -33.70 32.70
C GLY A 314 -32.93 -34.02 31.21
N THR A 315 -31.95 -34.83 30.79
CA THR A 315 -32.11 -35.69 29.62
C THR A 315 -33.23 -36.72 29.89
N PRO A 316 -34.10 -37.05 28.92
CA PRO A 316 -34.65 -36.24 27.85
C PRO A 316 -36.19 -36.32 27.88
N TYR A 317 -36.88 -35.41 28.57
CA TYR A 317 -38.36 -35.44 28.60
C TYR A 317 -38.95 -34.87 27.30
N LEU A 318 -39.87 -35.60 26.67
CA LEU A 318 -40.62 -35.25 25.44
C LEU A 318 -39.96 -35.55 24.08
N ILE A 319 -39.17 -36.61 23.99
CA ILE A 319 -39.52 -37.62 22.96
C ILE A 319 -40.64 -38.48 23.58
N LYS A 320 -41.71 -38.78 22.82
CA LYS A 320 -42.82 -39.69 23.18
C LYS A 320 -43.99 -39.18 24.06
N ARG A 321 -44.54 -37.99 23.78
CA ARG A 321 -45.96 -37.64 24.02
C ARG A 321 -46.33 -36.45 23.10
N PHE A 322 -47.07 -36.58 21.99
CA PHE A 322 -48.03 -37.60 21.58
C PHE A 322 -47.79 -38.08 20.14
N LYS A 323 -47.97 -39.39 19.92
CA LYS A 323 -48.61 -39.87 18.70
C LYS A 323 -50.05 -39.33 18.67
N LYS A 324 -50.40 -38.54 17.67
CA LYS A 324 -51.66 -38.68 16.94
C LYS A 324 -51.49 -38.12 15.54
#